data_AF-M1ZY38-F1
#
_entry.id   AF-M1ZY38-F1
#
_cell.length_a   1.000
_cell.length_b   1.000
_cell.length_c   1.000
_cell.angle_alpha   90.00
_cell.angle_beta   90.00
_cell.angle_gamma   90.00
#
_symmetry.space_group_name_H-M   'P 1'
#
loop_
_entity.id
_entity.type
_entity.pdbx_description
1 polymer ?
#
loop_
_entity_poly.entity_id
_entity_poly.type
_entity_poly.pdbx_seq_one_letter_code
_entity_poly.pdbx_strand_id
1 'polypeptide(L)' 'MSIEYTTKLIMQEDLHSLYEILGWNSFLRLNQEQLAKAMEQSWYVIYAYDGEKLVATGRVVSDGII' A
#
# COMPACT_ATOMS: atom_id res chain seq x y z
N MET A 1 -5.58 17.69 11.71
CA MET A 1 -5.05 16.54 10.94
C MET A 1 -5.59 15.29 11.60
N SER A 2 -6.48 14.56 10.93
CA SER A 2 -7.08 13.32 11.44
C SER A 2 -6.65 12.21 10.49
N ILE A 3 -5.92 11.23 11.01
CA ILE A 3 -5.46 10.10 10.20
C ILE A 3 -6.38 8.91 10.47
N GLU A 4 -7.00 8.41 9.41
CA GLU A 4 -7.85 7.23 9.44
C GLU A 4 -7.08 6.01 8.97
N TYR A 5 -7.19 4.91 9.71
CA TYR A 5 -6.51 3.66 9.40
C TYR A 5 -7.50 2.62 8.90
N THR A 6 -7.16 1.96 7.80
CA THR A 6 -7.96 0.89 7.22
C THR A 6 -7.06 -0.20 6.66
N THR A 7 -7.58 -1.43 6.62
CA THR A 7 -6.92 -2.56 5.95
C THR A 7 -7.41 -2.72 4.51
N LYS A 8 -8.33 -1.87 4.05
CA LYS A 8 -8.86 -1.90 2.67
C LYS A 8 -8.24 -0.77 1.85
N LEU A 9 -7.73 -1.13 0.69
CA LEU A 9 -7.28 -0.17 -0.31
C LEU A 9 -8.49 0.44 -1.02
N ILE A 10 -8.57 1.77 -1.08
CA ILE A 10 -9.70 2.48 -1.73
C ILE A 10 -9.42 2.62 -3.23
N MET A 11 -8.26 3.19 -3.58
CA MET A 11 -7.83 3.33 -4.97
C MET A 11 -6.42 2.78 -5.15
N GLN A 12 -6.22 1.93 -6.16
CA GLN A 12 -4.89 1.39 -6.46
C GLN A 12 -3.93 2.46 -6.97
N GLU A 13 -4.45 3.55 -7.57
CA GLU A 13 -3.69 4.68 -8.13
C GLU A 13 -2.94 5.42 -7.03
N ASP A 14 -3.59 5.60 -5.88
CA ASP A 14 -3.01 6.27 -4.72
C ASP A 14 -1.79 5.51 -4.19
N LEU A 15 -1.88 4.18 -4.16
CA LEU A 15 -0.80 3.32 -3.70
C LEU A 15 0.41 3.40 -4.63
N HIS A 16 0.17 3.31 -5.94
CA HIS A 16 1.23 3.42 -6.94
C HIS A 16 1.87 4.81 -6.91
N SER A 17 1.06 5.86 -6.85
CA SER A 17 1.53 7.25 -6.75
C SER A 17 2.36 7.48 -5.49
N LEU A 18 1.94 6.93 -4.35
CA LEU A 18 2.71 6.97 -3.12
C LEU A 18 4.08 6.29 -3.28
N TYR A 19 4.14 5.13 -3.92
CA TYR A 19 5.39 4.40 -4.18
C TYR A 19 6.33 5.14 -5.14
N GLU A 20 5.79 5.86 -6.13
CA GLU A 20 6.55 6.73 -7.03
C GLU A 20 7.13 7.94 -6.28
N ILE A 21 6.31 8.64 -5.49
CA ILE A 21 6.74 9.82 -4.71
C ILE A 21 7.82 9.45 -3.70
N LEU A 22 7.73 8.26 -3.09
CA LEU A 22 8.73 7.76 -2.15
C LEU A 22 9.96 7.15 -2.84
N GLY A 23 9.98 7.06 -4.17
CA GLY A 23 11.07 6.47 -4.96
C GLY A 23 11.20 4.95 -4.83
N TRP A 24 10.27 4.28 -4.15
CA TRP A 24 10.29 2.83 -3.97
C TRP A 24 10.10 2.09 -5.29
N ASN A 25 9.28 2.64 -6.18
CA ASN A 25 9.00 2.00 -7.45
C ASN A 25 10.16 2.09 -8.46
N SER A 26 11.11 3.01 -8.26
CA SER A 26 12.34 3.04 -9.05
C SER A 26 13.17 1.77 -8.88
N PHE A 27 13.10 1.14 -7.70
CA PHE A 27 13.71 -0.15 -7.40
C PHE A 27 12.79 -1.32 -7.72
N LEU A 28 11.55 -1.29 -7.25
CA LEU A 28 10.61 -2.41 -7.35
C LEU A 28 10.08 -2.63 -8.77
N ARG A 29 9.93 -1.56 -9.56
CA ARG A 29 9.44 -1.56 -10.95
C ARG A 29 8.12 -2.34 -11.13
N LEU A 30 7.21 -2.18 -10.17
CA LEU A 30 5.90 -2.80 -10.20
C LEU A 30 4.91 -1.85 -10.87
N ASN A 31 4.08 -2.38 -11.77
CA ASN A 31 2.91 -1.62 -12.20
C ASN A 31 1.85 -1.60 -11.08
N GLN A 32 0.83 -0.77 -11.26
CA GLN A 32 -0.26 -0.58 -10.30
C GLN A 32 -0.94 -1.90 -9.90
N GLU A 33 -1.29 -2.75 -10.87
CA GLU A 33 -1.98 -4.02 -10.64
C GLU A 33 -1.10 -5.00 -9.85
N GLN A 34 0.18 -5.10 -10.21
CA GLN A 34 1.15 -5.94 -9.52
C GLN A 34 1.36 -5.49 -8.07
N LEU A 35 1.42 -4.18 -7.83
CA LEU A 35 1.56 -3.61 -6.50
C LEU A 35 0.32 -3.85 -5.64
N ALA A 36 -0.87 -3.62 -6.18
CA ALA A 36 -2.13 -3.90 -5.49
C ALA A 36 -2.26 -5.39 -5.14
N LYS A 37 -1.91 -6.29 -6.07
CA LYS A 37 -1.89 -7.73 -5.83
C LYS A 37 -0.87 -8.12 -4.76
N ALA A 38 0.31 -7.50 -4.73
CA ALA A 38 1.31 -7.75 -3.69
C ALA A 38 0.82 -7.34 -2.29
N MET A 39 0.04 -6.28 -2.19
CA MET A 39 -0.62 -5.89 -0.94
C MET A 39 -1.69 -6.89 -0.53
N GLU A 40 -2.56 -7.30 -1.45
CA GLU A 40 -3.62 -8.28 -1.20
C GLU A 40 -3.06 -9.63 -0.72
N GLN A 41 -1.92 -10.06 -1.27
CA GLN A 41 -1.26 -11.31 -0.89
C GLN A 41 -0.36 -11.18 0.35
N SER A 42 -0.26 -9.99 0.96
CA SER A 42 0.47 -9.82 2.22
C SER A 42 -0.37 -10.33 3.40
N TRP A 43 0.29 -10.85 4.44
CA TRP A 43 -0.40 -11.41 5.61
C TRP A 43 -1.23 -10.34 6.34
N TYR A 44 -0.73 -9.11 6.38
CA TYR A 44 -1.46 -7.96 6.90
C TYR A 44 -1.06 -6.69 6.15
N VAL A 45 -2.03 -5.83 5.92
CA VAL A 45 -1.82 -4.51 5.31
C VAL A 45 -2.57 -3.46 6.10
N ILE A 46 -1.98 -2.27 6.16
CA ILE A 46 -2.60 -1.09 6.73
C ILE A 46 -2.32 0.12 5.86
N TYR A 47 -3.32 0.97 5.73
CA TYR A 47 -3.30 2.21 4.98
C TYR A 47 -3.71 3.35 5.91
N ALA A 48 -3.03 4.47 5.79
CA ALA A 48 -3.31 5.69 6.55
C ALA A 48 -3.77 6.78 5.60
N TYR A 49 -4.98 7.29 5.82
CA TYR A 49 -5.60 8.34 5.00
C TYR A 49 -5.74 9.64 5.79
N ASP A 50 -5.44 10.77 5.14
CA ASP A 50 -5.80 12.12 5.60
C ASP A 50 -6.92 12.63 4.68
N GLY A 51 -8.17 12.51 5.14
CA GLY A 51 -9.34 12.64 4.28
C GLY A 51 -9.38 11.53 3.21
N GLU A 52 -9.44 11.92 1.93
CA GLU A 52 -9.44 10.97 0.81
C GLU A 52 -8.02 10.62 0.34
N LYS A 53 -6.98 11.24 0.90
CA LYS A 53 -5.60 11.07 0.43
C LYS A 53 -4.88 9.97 1.19
N LEU A 54 -4.37 8.96 0.48
CA LEU A 54 -3.43 8.00 1.05
C LEU A 54 -2.09 8.69 1.36
N VAL A 55 -1.72 8.73 2.64
CA VAL A 55 -0.47 9.38 3.10
C VAL A 55 0.59 8.39 3.56
N ALA A 56 0.21 7.17 3.95
CA ALA A 56 1.15 6.11 4.28
C ALA A 56 0.53 4.72 4.09
N THR A 57 1.40 3.72 3.99
CA THR A 57 1.02 2.31 4.00
C THR A 57 2.10 1.48 4.67
N GLY A 58 1.70 0.35 5.26
CA GLY A 58 2.58 -0.67 5.79
C GLY A 58 2.03 -2.05 5.48
N ARG A 59 2.92 -3.02 5.31
CA ARG A 59 2.55 -4.43 5.09
C ARG A 59 3.47 -5.36 5.86
N VAL A 60 2.91 -6.49 6.25
CA VAL A 60 3.64 -7.62 6.85
C VAL A 60 3.52 -8.80 5.89
N VAL A 61 4.65 -9.42 5.58
CA VAL A 61 4.73 -10.64 4.79
C VAL A 61 5.11 -11.78 5.73
N SER A 62 4.46 -12.93 5.57
CA SER A 62 4.76 -14.16 6.29
C SER A 62 5.17 -15.23 5.29
N ASP A 63 5.93 -16.22 5.75
CA ASP A 63 6.21 -17.46 5.02
C ASP A 63 4.99 -18.39 4.92
N GLY A 64 3.87 -18.03 5.56
CA GLY A 64 2.63 -18.80 5.54
C GLY A 64 2.64 -19.98 6.52
N ILE A 65 3.65 -20.10 7.38
CA ILE A 65 3.75 -21.15 8.40
C ILE A 65 3.25 -20.57 9.72
N ILE A 66 2.19 -21.17 10.28
CA ILE A 66 1.55 -20.81 11.55
C ILE A 66 1.87 -21.87 12.60
#